data_AF-A0A9C8ZPE6-F1
#
_entry.id   AF-A0A9C8ZPE6-F1
#
_cell.length_a   1.000
_cell.length_b   1.000
_cell.length_c   1.000
_cell.angle_alpha   90.00
_cell.angle_beta   90.00
_cell.angle_gamma   90.00
#
_symmetry.space_group_name_H-M   'P 1'
#
loop_
_entity.id
_entity.type
_entity.pdbx_description
1 polymer ?
#
loop_
_entity_poly.entity_id
_entity_poly.type
_entity_poly.pdbx_seq_one_letter_code
_entity_poly.pdbx_strand_id
1 'polypeptide(L)'
;MSIDPLSLIAGAVVAVVLGVLIYSQRDRINALRSSVERQATATRQRLSRSADARYREAVLEMANGLHLAGHLVPLEQIAVIPRTYTLPRPYDPQEEEAAEESPLGLVPLIPDWPQAAGPYQLPGIPLERVLRGDDGIALLGLPGSGRTVTLALIAILIARQEEDNQPGGLLDEARLPLLVHLTDVNLDPEALGEEADPLEPLIAAARVRLKGLAGGILSALRGQLAAGQGVILADGWDELPPARRRQVAAWLQVLMTAYPGNKLVVAGPVRGYRPLQEIGLAPVF
;
A
#
# COMPACT_ATOMS: atom_id res chain seq x y z
N MET A 1 -23.28 55.98 -28.22
CA MET A 1 -22.26 55.19 -28.94
C MET A 1 -22.98 54.32 -29.95
N SER A 2 -22.99 54.72 -31.23
CA SER A 2 -23.58 53.96 -32.32
C SER A 2 -22.61 52.86 -32.74
N ILE A 3 -23.00 51.60 -32.58
CA ILE A 3 -22.21 50.47 -33.05
C ILE A 3 -22.29 50.49 -34.58
N ASP A 4 -21.14 50.65 -35.23
CA ASP A 4 -21.03 50.72 -36.69
C ASP A 4 -21.27 49.31 -37.28
N PRO A 5 -22.35 49.10 -38.05
CA PRO A 5 -22.73 47.76 -38.55
C PRO A 5 -21.63 47.11 -39.41
N LEU A 6 -20.76 47.91 -40.04
CA LEU A 6 -19.60 47.41 -40.79
C LEU A 6 -18.54 46.78 -39.90
N SER A 7 -18.30 47.31 -38.69
CA SER A 7 -17.35 46.73 -37.73
C SER A 7 -17.88 45.43 -37.11
N LEU A 8 -19.20 45.33 -36.94
CA LEU A 8 -19.85 44.11 -36.45
C LEU A 8 -19.72 42.95 -37.46
N ILE A 9 -19.95 43.24 -38.75
CA ILE A 9 -19.82 42.24 -39.83
C ILE A 9 -18.36 41.84 -40.01
N ALA A 10 -17.42 42.79 -39.97
CA ALA A 10 -16.00 42.48 -40.04
C ALA A 10 -15.55 41.57 -38.88
N GLY A 11 -16.01 41.85 -37.65
CA GLY A 11 -15.73 41.02 -36.48
C GLY A 11 -16.32 39.61 -36.59
N ALA A 12 -17.54 39.47 -37.12
CA ALA A 12 -18.18 38.17 -37.32
C ALA A 12 -17.44 37.32 -38.37
N VAL A 13 -16.98 37.93 -39.46
CA VAL A 13 -16.21 37.24 -40.50
C VAL A 13 -14.87 36.76 -39.94
N VAL A 14 -14.17 37.59 -39.18
CA VAL A 14 -12.90 37.19 -38.54
C VAL A 14 -13.11 36.05 -37.56
N ALA A 15 -14.17 36.09 -36.73
CA ALA A 15 -14.47 35.03 -35.78
C ALA A 15 -14.80 33.70 -36.48
N VAL A 16 -15.55 33.74 -37.59
CA VAL A 16 -15.86 32.54 -38.39
C VAL A 16 -14.61 31.98 -39.05
N VAL A 17 -13.76 32.83 -39.64
CA VAL A 17 -12.51 32.39 -40.25
C VAL A 17 -11.57 31.79 -39.21
N LEU A 18 -11.45 32.41 -38.04
CA LEU A 18 -10.64 31.89 -36.94
C LEU A 18 -11.20 30.55 -36.43
N GLY A 19 -12.53 30.44 -36.29
CA GLY A 19 -13.21 29.22 -35.89
C GLY A 19 -13.01 28.07 -36.89
N VAL A 20 -13.12 28.35 -38.19
CA VAL A 20 -12.89 27.37 -39.27
C VAL A 20 -11.41 26.98 -39.34
N LEU A 21 -10.48 27.91 -39.10
CA LEU A 21 -9.05 27.63 -39.06
C LEU A 21 -8.69 26.73 -37.87
N ILE A 22 -9.24 27.01 -36.69
CA ILE A 22 -9.06 26.18 -35.48
C ILE A 22 -9.69 24.80 -35.68
N TYR A 23 -10.89 24.73 -36.28
CA TYR A 23 -11.58 23.48 -36.55
C TYR A 23 -10.85 22.62 -37.59
N SER A 24 -10.31 23.23 -38.66
CA SER A 24 -9.58 22.51 -39.72
C SER A 24 -8.18 22.05 -39.30
N GLN A 25 -7.55 22.72 -38.32
CA GLN A 25 -6.24 22.33 -37.77
C GLN A 25 -6.37 21.46 -36.51
N ARG A 26 -7.59 21.12 -36.08
CA ARG A 26 -7.85 20.35 -34.84
C ARG A 26 -7.07 19.04 -34.77
N ASP A 27 -6.92 18.34 -35.89
CA ASP A 27 -6.24 17.05 -35.95
C ASP A 27 -4.72 17.22 -35.81
N ARG A 28 -4.16 18.36 -36.23
CA ARG A 28 -2.73 18.71 -36.04
C ARG A 28 -2.44 19.22 -34.63
N ILE A 29 -3.37 19.94 -34.00
CA ILE A 29 -3.27 20.38 -32.60
C ILE A 29 -3.36 19.17 -31.66
N ASN A 30 -4.26 18.22 -31.95
CA ASN A 30 -4.35 16.95 -31.24
C ASN A 30 -3.10 16.08 -31.44
N ALA A 31 -2.49 16.10 -32.62
CA ALA A 31 -1.21 15.42 -32.87
C ALA A 31 -0.03 16.06 -32.11
N LEU A 32 0.02 17.40 -31.99
CA LEU A 32 1.03 18.10 -31.18
C LEU A 32 0.91 17.80 -29.68
N ARG A 33 -0.33 17.67 -29.16
CA ARG A 33 -0.59 17.28 -27.76
C ARG A 33 0.05 15.92 -27.41
N SER A 34 -0.05 14.96 -28.32
CA SER A 34 0.55 13.62 -28.15
C SER A 34 2.09 13.59 -28.20
N SER A 35 2.73 14.60 -28.79
CA SER A 35 4.20 14.68 -28.88
C SER A 35 4.81 15.44 -27.71
N VAL A 36 4.07 16.38 -27.10
CA VAL A 36 4.47 17.05 -25.85
C VAL A 36 4.33 16.09 -24.65
N GLU A 37 3.33 15.22 -24.65
CA GLU A 37 3.15 14.17 -23.63
C GLU A 37 4.28 13.13 -23.62
N ARG A 38 4.86 12.81 -24.78
CA ARG A 38 5.97 11.85 -24.92
C ARG A 38 7.33 12.42 -24.48
N GLN A 39 7.53 13.73 -24.59
CA GLN A 39 8.78 14.38 -24.13
C GLN A 39 8.70 14.80 -22.65
N ALA A 40 7.49 15.01 -22.12
CA ALA A 40 7.24 15.22 -20.69
C ALA A 40 7.39 13.93 -19.86
N THR A 41 7.06 12.76 -20.41
CA THR A 41 7.12 11.46 -19.71
C THR A 41 8.54 10.99 -19.41
N ALA A 42 9.51 11.17 -20.33
CA ALA A 42 10.91 10.78 -20.09
C ALA A 42 11.59 11.59 -18.96
N THR A 43 11.27 12.88 -18.84
CA THR A 43 11.76 13.74 -17.75
C THR A 43 11.04 13.43 -16.43
N ARG A 44 9.73 13.13 -16.48
CA ARG A 44 8.93 12.76 -15.31
C ARG A 44 9.32 11.39 -14.74
N GLN A 45 9.68 10.41 -15.59
CA GLN A 45 10.19 9.09 -15.18
C GLN A 45 11.57 9.16 -14.50
N ARG A 46 12.46 10.07 -14.94
CA ARG A 46 13.76 10.27 -14.26
C ARG A 46 13.58 10.95 -12.90
N LEU A 47 12.68 11.93 -12.81
CA LEU A 47 12.37 12.61 -11.55
C LEU A 47 11.65 11.69 -10.56
N SER A 48 10.69 10.87 -11.02
CA SER A 48 10.01 9.88 -10.17
C SER A 48 11.01 8.86 -9.63
N ARG A 49 11.91 8.30 -10.45
CA ARG A 49 12.97 7.39 -9.97
C ARG A 49 13.84 8.01 -8.89
N SER A 50 14.20 9.28 -9.02
CA SER A 50 15.01 9.99 -8.00
C SER A 50 14.25 10.31 -6.71
N ALA A 51 12.92 10.41 -6.78
CA ALA A 51 12.05 10.61 -5.62
C ALA A 51 11.77 9.27 -4.93
N ASP A 52 11.52 8.22 -5.72
CA ASP A 52 11.29 6.85 -5.26
C ASP A 52 12.53 6.32 -4.53
N ALA A 53 13.74 6.54 -5.07
CA ALA A 53 14.99 6.18 -4.39
C ALA A 53 15.16 6.89 -3.05
N ARG A 54 14.87 8.20 -2.98
CA ARG A 54 14.93 8.95 -1.71
C ARG A 54 13.85 8.52 -0.72
N TYR A 55 12.67 8.14 -1.21
CA TYR A 55 11.61 7.59 -0.37
C TYR A 55 12.03 6.24 0.22
N ARG A 56 12.58 5.34 -0.61
CA ARG A 56 13.11 4.04 -0.18
C ARG A 56 14.16 4.21 0.90
N GLU A 57 15.11 5.13 0.72
CA GLU A 57 16.14 5.42 1.73
C GLU A 57 15.54 5.88 3.07
N ALA A 58 14.55 6.78 3.02
CA ALA A 58 13.87 7.23 4.23
C ALA A 58 13.08 6.11 4.93
N VAL A 59 12.49 5.18 4.16
CA VAL A 59 11.84 4.00 4.73
C VAL A 59 12.87 3.06 5.35
N LEU A 60 14.02 2.85 4.73
CA LEU A 60 15.11 2.04 5.28
C LEU A 60 15.63 2.63 6.60
N GLU A 61 15.87 3.94 6.65
CA GLU A 61 16.30 4.62 7.88
C GLU A 61 15.24 4.46 9.00
N MET A 62 13.98 4.76 8.69
CA MET A 62 12.88 4.63 9.63
C MET A 62 12.72 3.19 10.14
N ALA A 63 12.68 2.20 9.25
CA ALA A 63 12.44 0.81 9.61
C ALA A 63 13.61 0.21 10.42
N ASN A 64 14.85 0.56 10.08
CA ASN A 64 16.00 0.17 10.90
C ASN A 64 15.96 0.86 12.28
N GLY A 65 15.47 2.09 12.38
CA GLY A 65 15.26 2.80 13.65
C GLY A 65 14.27 2.15 14.61
N LEU A 66 13.48 1.15 14.17
CA LEU A 66 12.50 0.45 15.03
C LEU A 66 13.12 -0.60 15.97
N HIS A 67 14.43 -0.84 15.91
CA HIS A 67 15.13 -1.70 16.85
C HIS A 67 16.32 -1.00 17.51
N LEU A 68 16.66 -1.43 18.73
CA LEU A 68 17.62 -0.75 19.61
C LEU A 68 19.00 -0.53 18.96
N ALA A 69 19.45 -1.48 18.14
CA ALA A 69 20.75 -1.45 17.48
C ALA A 69 20.70 -0.92 16.03
N GLY A 70 19.63 -0.24 15.62
CA GLY A 70 19.41 0.16 14.22
C GLY A 70 20.45 1.09 13.61
N HIS A 71 21.20 1.80 14.45
CA HIS A 71 22.32 2.63 14.03
C HIS A 71 23.64 1.84 13.83
N LEU A 72 23.69 0.58 14.28
CA LEU A 72 24.87 -0.28 14.23
C LEU A 72 24.72 -1.40 13.20
N VAL A 73 23.53 -2.03 13.15
CA VAL A 73 23.28 -3.21 12.33
C VAL A 73 21.91 -3.08 11.66
N PRO A 74 21.81 -3.28 10.33
CA PRO A 74 20.52 -3.36 9.66
C PRO A 74 19.66 -4.52 10.19
N LEU A 75 18.37 -4.29 10.36
CA LEU A 75 17.43 -5.29 10.91
C LEU A 75 17.50 -6.60 10.14
N GLU A 76 17.57 -6.55 8.81
CA GLU A 76 17.66 -7.73 7.93
C GLU A 76 18.88 -8.64 8.19
N GLN A 77 19.96 -8.13 8.82
CA GLN A 77 21.15 -8.93 9.14
C GLN A 77 21.02 -9.73 10.43
N ILE A 78 20.14 -9.29 11.34
CA ILE A 78 19.93 -9.90 12.66
C ILE A 78 18.54 -10.49 12.84
N ALA A 79 17.61 -10.16 11.94
CA ALA A 79 16.25 -10.65 11.98
C ALA A 79 16.23 -12.15 11.71
N VAL A 80 15.53 -12.88 12.57
CA VAL A 80 15.07 -14.22 12.25
C VAL A 80 13.88 -14.05 11.31
N ILE A 81 14.02 -14.52 10.06
CA ILE A 81 12.94 -14.40 9.06
C ILE A 81 11.70 -15.11 9.62
N PRO A 82 10.58 -14.39 9.82
CA PRO A 82 9.39 -14.97 10.40
C PRO A 82 8.79 -15.98 9.42
N ARG A 83 8.32 -17.09 9.99
CA ARG A 83 7.52 -18.07 9.29
C ARG A 83 6.10 -17.94 9.77
N THR A 84 5.18 -18.10 8.84
CA THR A 84 3.77 -17.91 9.12
C THR A 84 2.98 -19.18 8.92
N TYR A 85 1.77 -19.23 9.44
CA TYR A 85 0.85 -20.33 9.18
C TYR A 85 -0.57 -19.82 9.12
N THR A 86 -1.39 -20.55 8.37
CA THR A 86 -2.83 -20.33 8.31
C THR A 86 -3.51 -21.35 9.20
N LEU A 87 -4.65 -20.98 9.79
CA LEU A 87 -5.48 -21.98 10.47
C LEU A 87 -5.96 -23.01 9.44
N PRO A 88 -5.97 -24.31 9.80
CA PRO A 88 -6.57 -25.32 8.94
C PRO A 88 -8.04 -24.98 8.74
N ARG A 89 -8.54 -25.30 7.55
CA ARG A 89 -9.97 -25.14 7.27
C ARG A 89 -10.76 -26.01 8.25
N PRO A 90 -11.90 -25.53 8.76
CA PRO A 90 -12.81 -26.40 9.49
C PRO A 90 -13.15 -27.62 8.64
N TYR A 91 -13.21 -28.80 9.27
CA TYR A 91 -13.62 -30.02 8.59
C TYR A 91 -15.04 -29.85 8.02
N ASP A 92 -15.18 -29.99 6.70
CA ASP A 92 -16.48 -30.04 6.04
C ASP A 92 -16.90 -31.51 5.87
N PRO A 93 -17.97 -31.97 6.56
CA PRO A 93 -18.44 -33.34 6.42
C PRO A 93 -19.04 -33.65 5.04
N GLN A 94 -19.24 -32.64 4.17
CA GLN A 94 -19.75 -32.79 2.82
C GLN A 94 -18.64 -32.86 1.75
N GLU A 95 -17.38 -32.59 2.11
CA GLU A 95 -16.24 -32.76 1.19
C GLU A 95 -15.93 -34.25 1.01
N GLU A 96 -15.97 -34.73 -0.25
CA GLU A 96 -15.63 -36.11 -0.61
C GLU A 96 -14.11 -36.36 -0.64
N GLU A 97 -13.31 -35.30 -0.76
CA GLU A 97 -11.85 -35.37 -0.74
C GLU A 97 -11.34 -35.42 0.71
N ALA A 98 -10.38 -36.31 0.96
CA ALA A 98 -9.67 -36.33 2.23
C ALA A 98 -8.99 -34.97 2.45
N ALA A 99 -9.23 -34.34 3.61
CA ALA A 99 -8.58 -33.09 3.98
C ALA A 99 -7.06 -33.19 3.75
N GLU A 100 -6.46 -32.18 3.13
CA GLU A 100 -5.00 -32.14 2.90
C GLU A 100 -4.26 -32.46 4.21
N GLU A 101 -3.37 -33.46 4.15
CA GLU A 101 -2.53 -33.84 5.29
C GLU A 101 -1.55 -32.70 5.61
N SER A 102 -1.98 -31.79 6.48
CA SER A 102 -1.16 -30.69 6.97
C SER A 102 -0.36 -31.13 8.20
N PRO A 103 0.94 -30.79 8.29
CA PRO A 103 1.71 -30.96 9.53
C PRO A 103 1.07 -30.28 10.76
N LEU A 104 0.23 -29.25 10.54
CA LEU A 104 -0.55 -28.62 11.61
C LEU A 104 -1.58 -29.56 12.25
N GLY A 105 -2.03 -30.61 11.55
CA GLY A 105 -2.92 -31.63 12.09
C GLY A 105 -2.23 -32.62 13.05
N LEU A 106 -0.88 -32.65 13.07
CA LEU A 106 -0.09 -33.53 13.95
C LEU A 106 0.28 -32.87 15.29
N VAL A 107 0.11 -31.55 15.38
CA VAL A 107 0.48 -30.76 16.57
C VAL A 107 -0.79 -30.22 17.23
N PRO A 108 -0.85 -30.11 18.56
CA PRO A 108 -1.96 -29.45 19.23
C PRO A 108 -2.11 -27.99 18.75
N LEU A 109 -3.09 -27.75 17.88
CA LEU A 109 -3.43 -26.41 17.45
C LEU A 109 -4.43 -25.81 18.43
N ILE A 110 -3.98 -24.80 19.17
CA ILE A 110 -4.84 -23.98 20.02
C ILE A 110 -5.06 -22.67 19.26
N PRO A 111 -6.25 -22.43 18.66
CA PRO A 111 -6.49 -21.22 17.86
C PRO A 111 -6.21 -19.91 18.62
N ASP A 112 -6.42 -19.93 19.93
CA ASP A 112 -6.14 -18.81 20.83
C ASP A 112 -4.65 -18.64 21.18
N TRP A 113 -3.86 -19.70 21.04
CA TRP A 113 -2.44 -19.71 21.32
C TRP A 113 -1.66 -20.35 20.17
N PRO A 114 -1.72 -19.73 18.98
CA PRO A 114 -1.21 -20.33 17.76
C PRO A 114 0.32 -20.53 17.80
N GLN A 115 1.02 -19.74 18.64
CA GLN A 115 2.46 -19.87 18.92
C GLN A 115 2.84 -21.14 19.69
N ALA A 116 1.88 -21.87 20.30
CA ALA A 116 2.15 -23.14 20.97
C ALA A 116 2.74 -24.20 20.01
N ALA A 117 2.54 -24.02 18.70
CA ALA A 117 3.16 -24.83 17.67
C ALA A 117 4.65 -24.50 17.42
N GLY A 118 5.15 -23.37 17.91
CA GLY A 118 6.52 -22.88 17.69
C GLY A 118 7.64 -23.87 18.02
N PRO A 119 7.61 -24.58 19.17
CA PRO A 119 8.62 -25.58 19.52
C PRO A 119 8.73 -26.75 18.54
N TYR A 120 7.67 -27.03 17.78
CA TYR A 120 7.62 -28.16 16.84
C TYR A 120 8.30 -27.87 15.50
N GLN A 121 8.82 -26.65 15.29
CA GLN A 121 9.55 -26.23 14.08
C GLN A 121 8.81 -26.60 12.78
N LEU A 122 7.49 -26.43 12.79
CA LEU A 122 6.66 -26.77 11.64
C LEU A 122 7.14 -26.01 10.39
N PRO A 123 7.06 -26.64 9.20
CA PRO A 123 7.33 -25.95 7.95
C PRO A 123 6.28 -24.87 7.74
N GLY A 124 6.59 -23.64 8.15
CA GLY A 124 5.72 -22.48 7.95
C GLY A 124 5.82 -21.92 6.54
N ILE A 125 4.80 -21.15 6.17
CA ILE A 125 4.70 -20.42 4.92
C ILE A 125 5.65 -19.22 4.98
N PRO A 126 6.61 -19.10 4.04
CA PRO A 126 7.51 -17.95 3.98
C PRO A 126 6.75 -16.68 3.58
N LEU A 127 7.21 -15.52 4.07
CA LEU A 127 6.59 -14.22 3.78
C LEU A 127 6.38 -13.98 2.27
N GLU A 128 7.33 -14.41 1.43
CA GLU A 128 7.24 -14.30 -0.03
C GLU A 128 5.98 -14.95 -0.60
N ARG A 129 5.60 -16.13 -0.08
CA ARG A 129 4.47 -16.90 -0.57
C ARG A 129 3.16 -16.30 -0.07
N VAL A 130 3.16 -15.79 1.17
CA VAL A 130 2.02 -15.07 1.72
C VAL A 130 1.74 -13.79 0.92
N LEU A 131 2.78 -12.97 0.70
CA LEU A 131 2.64 -11.66 0.05
C LEU A 131 2.38 -11.76 -1.45
N ARG A 132 2.83 -12.82 -2.12
CA ARG A 132 2.46 -13.10 -3.52
C ARG A 132 1.06 -13.71 -3.67
N GLY A 133 0.58 -14.42 -2.65
CA GLY A 133 -0.68 -15.17 -2.72
C GLY A 133 -1.93 -14.32 -2.54
N ASP A 134 -1.89 -13.34 -1.62
CA ASP A 134 -3.04 -12.47 -1.33
C ASP A 134 -2.64 -10.98 -1.41
N ASP A 135 -3.61 -10.12 -1.71
CA ASP A 135 -3.46 -8.67 -1.68
C ASP A 135 -3.80 -8.10 -0.29
N GLY A 136 -4.55 -8.82 0.53
CA GLY A 136 -4.92 -8.42 1.89
C GLY A 136 -4.53 -9.44 2.93
N ILE A 137 -3.65 -9.08 3.87
CA ILE A 137 -3.16 -9.97 4.94
C ILE A 137 -3.40 -9.33 6.30
N ALA A 138 -4.01 -10.08 7.21
CA ALA A 138 -4.01 -9.77 8.64
C ALA A 138 -2.89 -10.57 9.30
N LEU A 139 -1.81 -9.91 9.69
CA LEU A 139 -0.67 -10.50 10.40
C LEU A 139 -0.97 -10.53 11.90
N LEU A 140 -1.33 -11.70 12.41
CA LEU A 140 -1.89 -11.89 13.74
C LEU A 140 -0.85 -12.51 14.68
N GLY A 141 -0.77 -11.98 15.90
CA GLY A 141 0.16 -12.51 16.88
C GLY A 141 -0.12 -11.99 18.28
N LEU A 142 0.44 -12.66 19.28
CA LEU A 142 0.41 -12.18 20.67
C LEU A 142 1.30 -10.93 20.83
N PRO A 143 1.08 -10.11 21.85
CA PRO A 143 2.03 -9.06 22.22
C PRO A 143 3.46 -9.63 22.37
N GLY A 144 4.44 -8.97 21.77
CA GLY A 144 5.84 -9.43 21.78
C GLY A 144 6.19 -10.52 20.77
N SER A 145 5.24 -11.00 19.94
CA SER A 145 5.52 -12.00 18.89
C SER A 145 6.33 -11.48 17.70
N GLY A 146 6.60 -10.17 17.64
CA GLY A 146 7.40 -9.56 16.55
C GLY A 146 6.59 -9.07 15.35
N ARG A 147 5.28 -8.81 15.49
CA ARG A 147 4.43 -8.26 14.41
C ARG A 147 5.00 -6.97 13.81
N THR A 148 5.31 -5.98 14.66
CA THR A 148 5.94 -4.71 14.26
C THR A 148 7.28 -4.93 13.58
N VAL A 149 8.10 -5.84 14.12
CA VAL A 149 9.41 -6.20 13.54
C VAL A 149 9.23 -6.85 12.17
N THR A 150 8.22 -7.70 11.99
CA THR A 150 7.89 -8.33 10.73
C THR A 150 7.46 -7.30 9.69
N LEU A 151 6.60 -6.35 10.05
CA LEU A 151 6.25 -5.23 9.15
C LEU A 151 7.47 -4.39 8.77
N ALA A 152 8.36 -4.09 9.74
CA ALA A 152 9.60 -3.36 9.47
C ALA A 152 10.52 -4.13 8.50
N LEU A 153 10.66 -5.44 8.70
CA LEU A 153 11.44 -6.30 7.81
C LEU A 153 10.83 -6.35 6.40
N ILE A 154 9.50 -6.50 6.28
CA ILE A 154 8.80 -6.43 4.98
C ILE A 154 9.07 -5.09 4.31
N ALA A 155 8.98 -3.97 5.04
CA ALA A 155 9.26 -2.64 4.52
C ALA A 155 10.69 -2.54 3.97
N ILE A 156 11.68 -3.05 4.70
CA ILE A 156 13.08 -3.04 4.29
C ILE A 156 13.29 -3.87 3.01
N LEU A 157 12.79 -5.11 3.00
CA LEU A 157 12.96 -6.02 1.86
C LEU A 157 12.31 -5.47 0.58
N ILE A 158 11.11 -4.88 0.70
CA ILE A 158 10.44 -4.23 -0.44
C ILE A 158 11.17 -2.94 -0.85
N ALA A 159 11.66 -2.15 0.11
CA ALA A 159 12.40 -0.93 -0.18
C ALA A 159 13.69 -1.22 -0.96
N ARG A 160 14.34 -2.36 -0.72
CA ARG A 160 15.51 -2.84 -1.47
C ARG A 160 15.19 -3.51 -2.81
N GLN A 161 13.94 -3.90 -3.04
CA GLN A 161 13.51 -4.46 -4.31
C GLN A 161 13.23 -3.33 -5.30
N GLU A 162 14.22 -3.03 -6.14
CA GLU A 162 14.16 -1.92 -7.12
C GLU A 162 13.72 -2.39 -8.51
N GLU A 163 13.82 -3.69 -8.78
CA GLU A 163 13.54 -4.28 -10.09
C GLU A 163 12.46 -5.38 -9.99
N ASP A 164 11.70 -5.53 -11.08
CA ASP A 164 10.76 -6.62 -11.24
C ASP A 164 11.53 -7.95 -11.37
N ASN A 165 11.00 -9.02 -10.76
CA ASN A 165 11.58 -10.35 -10.73
C ASN A 165 13.02 -10.40 -10.17
N GLN A 166 13.37 -9.48 -9.28
CA GLN A 166 14.66 -9.48 -8.60
C GLN A 166 14.88 -10.82 -7.87
N PRO A 167 16.01 -11.52 -8.09
CA PRO A 167 16.31 -12.76 -7.37
C PRO A 167 16.34 -12.52 -5.84
N GLY A 168 15.58 -13.33 -5.10
CA GLY A 168 15.40 -13.14 -3.65
C GLY A 168 14.48 -11.99 -3.27
N GLY A 169 13.80 -11.36 -4.23
CA GLY A 169 12.76 -10.37 -4.00
C GLY A 169 11.53 -10.97 -3.32
N LEU A 170 10.87 -10.15 -2.50
CA LEU A 170 9.70 -10.57 -1.72
C LEU A 170 8.43 -10.64 -2.59
N LEU A 171 8.39 -9.84 -3.65
CA LEU A 171 7.28 -9.72 -4.60
C LEU A 171 7.78 -9.95 -6.03
N ASP A 172 6.87 -10.14 -6.97
CA ASP A 172 7.24 -10.28 -8.40
C ASP A 172 7.52 -8.92 -9.06
N GLU A 173 6.87 -7.87 -8.58
CA GLU A 173 7.01 -6.50 -9.11
C GLU A 173 7.63 -5.58 -8.05
N ALA A 174 8.46 -4.65 -8.50
CA ALA A 174 9.01 -3.60 -7.64
C ALA A 174 7.90 -2.65 -7.18
N ARG A 175 7.74 -2.52 -5.86
CA ARG A 175 6.68 -1.74 -5.23
C ARG A 175 7.25 -0.80 -4.17
N LEU A 176 6.50 0.25 -3.81
CA LEU A 176 6.87 1.13 -2.70
C LEU A 176 6.20 0.69 -1.39
N PRO A 177 6.97 0.45 -0.31
CA PRO A 177 6.41 0.13 0.99
C PRO A 177 6.01 1.40 1.73
N LEU A 178 4.80 1.42 2.28
CA LEU A 178 4.31 2.46 3.17
C LEU A 178 4.06 1.85 4.55
N LEU A 179 4.97 2.11 5.50
CA LEU A 179 4.79 1.71 6.89
C LEU A 179 4.14 2.84 7.70
N VAL A 180 2.96 2.56 8.25
CA VAL A 180 2.15 3.49 9.05
C VAL A 180 1.67 2.85 10.34
N HIS A 181 1.36 3.68 11.33
CA HIS A 181 0.62 3.25 12.51
C HIS A 181 -0.83 3.69 12.40
N LEU A 182 -1.76 2.82 12.73
CA LEU A 182 -3.18 3.12 12.57
C LEU A 182 -3.67 4.23 13.51
N THR A 183 -2.98 4.48 14.63
CA THR A 183 -3.31 5.61 15.52
C THR A 183 -3.00 6.96 14.87
N ASP A 184 -2.02 7.01 13.96
CA ASP A 184 -1.60 8.20 13.22
C ASP A 184 -2.56 8.55 12.08
N VAL A 185 -3.44 7.61 11.70
CA VAL A 185 -4.45 7.80 10.65
C VAL A 185 -5.63 8.58 11.22
N ASN A 186 -5.76 9.84 10.81
CA ASN A 186 -6.90 10.69 11.17
C ASN A 186 -8.04 10.53 10.15
N LEU A 187 -9.21 10.11 10.64
CA LEU A 187 -10.43 9.92 9.85
C LEU A 187 -11.56 10.89 10.24
N ASP A 188 -11.23 11.95 10.98
CA ASP A 188 -12.21 12.95 11.42
C ASP A 188 -12.77 13.70 10.19
N PRO A 189 -14.11 13.75 10.01
CA PRO A 189 -14.73 14.40 8.85
C PRO A 189 -14.34 15.88 8.68
N GLU A 190 -14.11 16.59 9.79
CA GLU A 190 -13.65 17.98 9.78
C GLU A 190 -12.25 18.13 9.18
N ALA A 191 -11.39 17.12 9.33
CA ALA A 191 -10.02 17.13 8.80
C ALA A 191 -9.95 16.69 7.33
N LEU A 192 -10.91 15.87 6.89
CA LEU A 192 -10.91 15.27 5.54
C LEU A 192 -11.72 16.10 4.53
N GLY A 193 -12.86 16.67 4.94
CA GLY A 193 -13.85 17.23 4.01
C GLY A 193 -14.71 16.13 3.35
N GLU A 194 -15.86 16.50 2.78
CA GLU A 194 -16.87 15.53 2.30
C GLU A 194 -16.45 14.73 1.05
N GLU A 195 -15.50 15.23 0.24
CA GLU A 195 -14.99 14.58 -0.98
C GLU A 195 -13.50 14.20 -0.87
N ALA A 196 -13.03 13.91 0.34
CA ALA A 196 -11.63 13.61 0.58
C ALA A 196 -11.17 12.38 -0.18
N ASP A 197 -10.02 12.50 -0.85
CA ASP A 197 -9.27 11.37 -1.39
C ASP A 197 -8.97 10.36 -0.26
N PRO A 198 -9.39 9.08 -0.35
CA PRO A 198 -9.17 8.10 0.71
C PRO A 198 -7.69 7.79 0.96
N LEU A 199 -6.76 8.19 0.06
CA LEU A 199 -5.31 8.15 0.30
C LEU A 199 -4.82 9.25 1.24
N GLU A 200 -5.54 10.37 1.39
CA GLU A 200 -5.07 11.52 2.17
C GLU A 200 -4.69 11.16 3.62
N PRO A 201 -5.52 10.39 4.38
CA PRO A 201 -5.14 9.95 5.72
C PRO A 201 -3.80 9.18 5.77
N LEU A 202 -3.51 8.36 4.76
CA LEU A 202 -2.25 7.60 4.68
C LEU A 202 -1.06 8.51 4.38
N ILE A 203 -1.21 9.44 3.44
CA ILE A 203 -0.14 10.38 3.09
C ILE A 203 0.14 11.33 4.27
N ALA A 204 -0.90 11.74 5.00
CA ALA A 204 -0.77 12.52 6.22
C ALA A 204 -0.03 11.73 7.32
N ALA A 205 -0.41 10.48 7.58
CA ALA A 205 0.27 9.61 8.54
C ALA A 205 1.74 9.34 8.16
N ALA A 206 2.02 9.11 6.87
CA ALA A 206 3.38 8.94 6.35
C ALA A 206 4.27 10.15 6.65
N ARG A 207 3.73 11.37 6.52
CA ARG A 207 4.45 12.61 6.79
C ARG A 207 4.89 12.75 8.25
N VAL A 208 4.09 12.25 9.19
CA VAL A 208 4.41 12.29 10.63
C VAL A 208 5.62 11.40 10.94
N ARG A 209 5.68 10.22 10.30
CA ARG A 209 6.76 9.24 10.50
C ARG A 209 8.04 9.59 9.76
N LEU A 210 7.94 10.08 8.53
CA LEU A 210 9.07 10.41 7.66
C LEU A 210 9.42 11.90 7.75
N LYS A 211 9.78 12.35 8.96
CA LYS A 211 10.09 13.77 9.23
C LYS A 211 11.22 14.25 8.31
N GLY A 212 11.04 15.43 7.71
CA GLY A 212 12.05 16.06 6.86
C GLY A 212 11.99 15.67 5.38
N LEU A 213 11.11 14.75 4.97
CA LEU A 213 10.88 14.50 3.55
C LEU A 213 10.21 15.69 2.86
N ALA A 214 10.78 16.10 1.73
CA ALA A 214 10.19 17.13 0.89
C ALA A 214 8.84 16.69 0.31
N GLY A 215 7.91 17.63 0.15
CA GLY A 215 6.56 17.33 -0.36
C GLY A 215 6.54 16.63 -1.73
N GLY A 216 7.53 16.89 -2.59
CA GLY A 216 7.67 16.20 -3.87
C GLY A 216 7.90 14.69 -3.75
N ILE A 217 8.55 14.23 -2.67
CA ILE A 217 8.79 12.80 -2.40
C ILE A 217 7.49 12.13 -1.96
N LEU A 218 6.72 12.77 -1.08
CA LEU A 218 5.39 12.27 -0.69
C LEU A 218 4.40 12.27 -1.87
N SER A 219 4.56 13.20 -2.82
CA SER A 219 3.77 13.17 -4.05
C SER A 219 4.13 11.99 -4.95
N ALA A 220 5.38 11.54 -4.97
CA ALA A 220 5.79 10.35 -5.71
C ALA A 220 5.18 9.09 -5.07
N LEU A 221 5.24 8.98 -3.73
CA LEU A 221 4.54 7.95 -2.98
C LEU A 221 3.04 7.92 -3.32
N ARG A 222 2.36 9.07 -3.29
CA ARG A 222 0.93 9.15 -3.67
C ARG A 222 0.72 8.62 -5.08
N GLY A 223 1.56 9.01 -6.05
CA GLY A 223 1.47 8.53 -7.42
C GLY A 223 1.57 7.01 -7.54
N GLN A 224 2.49 6.40 -6.78
CA GLN A 224 2.71 4.95 -6.75
C GLN A 224 1.52 4.21 -6.11
N LEU A 225 0.99 4.72 -4.99
CA LEU A 225 -0.22 4.16 -4.36
C LEU A 225 -1.44 4.31 -5.27
N ALA A 226 -1.60 5.46 -5.92
CA ALA A 226 -2.69 5.69 -6.86
C ALA A 226 -2.62 4.77 -8.10
N ALA A 227 -1.41 4.35 -8.48
CA ALA A 227 -1.17 3.41 -9.57
C ALA A 227 -1.29 1.93 -9.15
N GLY A 228 -1.60 1.63 -7.88
CA GLY A 228 -1.67 0.25 -7.39
C GLY A 228 -0.30 -0.40 -7.17
N GLN A 229 0.77 0.38 -7.08
CA GLN A 229 2.17 -0.09 -6.99
C GLN A 229 2.73 0.04 -5.56
N GLY A 230 1.86 0.16 -4.57
CA GLY A 230 2.24 0.24 -3.16
C GLY A 230 2.01 -1.05 -2.37
N VAL A 231 2.70 -1.13 -1.24
CA VAL A 231 2.44 -2.10 -0.17
C VAL A 231 2.23 -1.35 1.14
N ILE A 232 0.99 -1.32 1.60
CA ILE A 232 0.56 -0.62 2.81
C ILE A 232 0.76 -1.56 4.00
N LEU A 233 1.60 -1.16 4.93
CA LEU A 233 1.96 -1.91 6.13
C LEU A 233 1.43 -1.12 7.33
N ALA A 234 0.34 -1.59 7.91
CA ALA A 234 -0.39 -0.90 8.97
C ALA A 234 -0.22 -1.62 10.31
N ASP A 235 0.40 -0.93 11.26
CA ASP A 235 0.61 -1.46 12.61
C ASP A 235 -0.40 -0.91 13.63
N GLY A 236 -0.54 -1.60 14.76
CA GLY A 236 -1.30 -1.11 15.92
C GLY A 236 -2.81 -1.27 15.83
N TRP A 237 -3.32 -2.31 15.16
CA TRP A 237 -4.78 -2.58 15.12
C TRP A 237 -5.38 -2.77 16.52
N ASP A 238 -4.66 -3.46 17.41
CA ASP A 238 -5.06 -3.67 18.80
C ASP A 238 -5.07 -2.40 19.65
N GLU A 239 -4.34 -1.36 19.25
CA GLU A 239 -4.28 -0.08 19.96
C GLU A 239 -5.51 0.80 19.69
N LEU A 240 -6.27 0.48 18.64
CA LEU A 240 -7.51 1.20 18.32
C LEU A 240 -8.67 0.76 19.24
N PRO A 241 -9.49 1.70 19.74
CA PRO A 241 -10.75 1.39 20.38
C PRO A 241 -11.73 0.67 19.42
N PRO A 242 -12.68 -0.15 19.91
CA PRO A 242 -13.58 -0.93 19.05
C PRO A 242 -14.41 -0.11 18.04
N ALA A 243 -14.82 1.12 18.42
CA ALA A 243 -15.52 2.01 17.49
C ALA A 243 -14.61 2.47 16.35
N ARG A 244 -13.37 2.85 16.67
CA ARG A 244 -12.37 3.30 15.70
C ARG A 244 -11.91 2.16 14.78
N ARG A 245 -11.82 0.92 15.29
CA ARG A 245 -11.56 -0.27 14.46
C ARG A 245 -12.57 -0.43 13.32
N ARG A 246 -13.87 -0.29 13.61
CA ARG A 246 -14.92 -0.37 12.57
C ARG A 246 -14.78 0.74 11.53
N GLN A 247 -14.51 1.97 11.98
CA GLN A 247 -14.29 3.11 11.08
C GLN A 247 -13.06 2.89 10.18
N VAL A 248 -11.94 2.44 10.75
CA VAL A 248 -10.71 2.17 10.01
C VAL A 248 -10.89 1.00 9.05
N ALA A 249 -11.57 -0.10 9.42
CA ALA A 249 -11.86 -1.20 8.51
C ALA A 249 -12.72 -0.73 7.31
N ALA A 250 -13.80 0.01 7.56
CA ALA A 250 -14.64 0.55 6.50
C ALA A 250 -13.85 1.48 5.57
N TRP A 251 -13.01 2.36 6.13
CA TRP A 251 -12.14 3.23 5.34
C TRP A 251 -11.09 2.45 4.54
N LEU A 252 -10.45 1.43 5.12
CA LEU A 252 -9.50 0.56 4.40
C LEU A 252 -10.20 -0.15 3.23
N GLN A 253 -11.43 -0.61 3.41
CA GLN A 253 -12.21 -1.21 2.32
C GLN A 253 -12.46 -0.22 1.18
N VAL A 254 -12.86 1.01 1.50
CA VAL A 254 -13.04 2.09 0.51
C VAL A 254 -11.73 2.40 -0.19
N LEU A 255 -10.63 2.52 0.55
CA LEU A 255 -9.29 2.79 0.02
C LEU A 255 -8.86 1.70 -0.98
N MET A 256 -8.95 0.43 -0.59
CA MET A 256 -8.52 -0.70 -1.43
C MET A 256 -9.42 -0.88 -2.66
N THR A 257 -10.68 -0.48 -2.56
CA THR A 257 -11.62 -0.46 -3.70
C THR A 257 -11.30 0.70 -4.67
N ALA A 258 -10.96 1.88 -4.14
CA ALA A 258 -10.63 3.06 -4.93
C ALA A 258 -9.27 2.94 -5.63
N TYR A 259 -8.31 2.27 -5.01
CA TYR A 259 -6.94 2.09 -5.50
C TYR A 259 -6.56 0.60 -5.56
N PRO A 260 -7.13 -0.15 -6.52
CA PRO A 260 -6.86 -1.59 -6.67
C PRO A 260 -5.40 -1.84 -7.05
N GLY A 261 -4.93 -3.06 -6.78
CA GLY A 261 -3.56 -3.50 -7.09
C GLY A 261 -2.55 -3.23 -5.98
N ASN A 262 -2.84 -2.33 -5.05
CA ASN A 262 -2.03 -2.21 -3.83
C ASN A 262 -2.16 -3.47 -2.97
N LYS A 263 -1.11 -3.78 -2.21
CA LYS A 263 -1.17 -4.81 -1.16
C LYS A 263 -1.35 -4.16 0.21
N LEU A 264 -2.04 -4.82 1.11
CA LEU A 264 -2.33 -4.36 2.47
C LEU A 264 -1.98 -5.45 3.49
N VAL A 265 -1.11 -5.12 4.43
CA VAL A 265 -0.78 -5.97 5.58
C VAL A 265 -1.13 -5.21 6.85
N VAL A 266 -2.06 -5.73 7.65
CA VAL A 266 -2.46 -5.14 8.93
C VAL A 266 -1.98 -6.04 10.06
N ALA A 267 -1.13 -5.53 10.95
CA ALA A 267 -0.71 -6.24 12.15
C ALA A 267 -1.74 -6.11 13.27
N GLY A 268 -2.11 -7.23 13.88
CA GLY A 268 -3.15 -7.27 14.89
C GLY A 268 -3.05 -8.43 15.89
N PRO A 269 -3.94 -8.45 16.89
CA PRO A 269 -4.00 -9.49 17.91
C PRO A 269 -4.67 -10.75 17.36
N VAL A 270 -4.38 -11.90 17.97
CA VAL A 270 -5.03 -13.19 17.65
C VAL A 270 -6.54 -13.23 17.96
N ARG A 271 -7.11 -12.15 18.52
CA ARG A 271 -8.55 -12.03 18.83
C ARG A 271 -9.06 -10.64 18.46
N GLY A 272 -10.28 -10.56 17.91
CA GLY A 272 -10.90 -9.28 17.56
C GLY A 272 -10.44 -8.70 16.21
N TYR A 273 -9.86 -9.54 15.35
CA TYR A 273 -9.52 -9.22 13.96
C TYR A 273 -10.67 -9.44 12.97
N ARG A 274 -11.87 -9.85 13.44
CA ARG A 274 -13.06 -10.07 12.57
C ARG A 274 -13.31 -8.92 11.59
N PRO A 275 -13.25 -7.62 11.97
CA PRO A 275 -13.46 -6.55 11.01
C PRO A 275 -12.43 -6.53 9.87
N LEU A 276 -11.21 -7.03 10.07
CA LEU A 276 -10.21 -7.17 9.02
C LEU A 276 -10.58 -8.32 8.07
N GLN A 277 -11.06 -9.44 8.62
CA GLN A 277 -11.52 -10.57 7.82
C GLN A 277 -12.77 -10.23 6.98
N GLU A 278 -13.70 -9.44 7.54
CA GLU A 278 -14.92 -8.98 6.85
C GLU A 278 -14.63 -8.11 5.62
N ILE A 279 -13.51 -7.37 5.63
CA ILE A 279 -13.06 -6.58 4.48
C ILE A 279 -12.12 -7.37 3.55
N GLY A 280 -11.95 -8.68 3.80
CA GLY A 280 -11.25 -9.60 2.90
C GLY A 280 -9.78 -9.88 3.24
N LEU A 281 -9.25 -9.45 4.40
CA LEU A 281 -7.87 -9.78 4.77
C LEU A 281 -7.76 -11.24 5.23
N ALA A 282 -6.85 -11.99 4.60
CA ALA A 282 -6.52 -13.36 4.99
C ALA A 282 -5.77 -13.38 6.33
N PRO A 283 -6.26 -14.12 7.35
CA PRO A 283 -5.59 -14.22 8.64
C PRO A 283 -4.36 -15.15 8.57
N VAL A 284 -3.23 -14.63 9.03
CA VAL A 284 -1.92 -15.29 9.02
C VAL A 284 -1.26 -15.11 10.38
N PHE A 285 -0.70 -16.17 10.96
CA PHE A 285 -0.19 -16.22 12.35
C PHE A 285 1.30 -16.55 12.46
#